data_AF-A0A0Q5VG51-F1
#
_entry.id   AF-A0A0Q5VG51-F1
#
_cell.length_a   1.000
_cell.length_b   1.000
_cell.length_c   1.000
_cell.angle_alpha   90.00
_cell.angle_beta   90.00
_cell.angle_gamma   90.00
#
_symmetry.space_group_name_H-M   'P 1'
#
loop_
_entity.id
_entity.type
_entity.pdbx_description
1 polymer ?
#
loop_
_entity_poly.entity_id
_entity_poly.type
_entity_poly.pdbx_seq_one_letter_code
_entity_poly.pdbx_strand_id
1 'polypeptide(L)'
;MRARALLLATLTGGAVVLTGCGDDTPDTAPTARVQAGNQTVEVQPTQYCLGGEGQRYQVTPPIVEVEADSTITLRVDPAVAERGWSVQVFDDQLEETIGTVDVEADTTTFTGINSSDVVPAAFYLVLVEDSVDDQCDGLSGAWPIGFVRAGGDLTAPAG
;
A
#
# COMPACT_ATOMS: atom_id res chain seq x y z
N MET A 1 73.64 -22.92 -27.29
CA MET A 1 74.29 -22.10 -26.24
C MET A 1 73.20 -21.33 -25.50
N ARG A 2 73.43 -21.15 -24.19
CA ARG A 2 72.55 -20.60 -23.15
C ARG A 2 72.10 -19.15 -23.45
N ALA A 3 70.90 -18.77 -23.02
CA ALA A 3 70.70 -17.77 -21.96
C ALA A 3 69.21 -17.57 -21.63
N ARG A 4 68.90 -17.68 -20.33
CA ARG A 4 67.64 -17.28 -19.69
C ARG A 4 67.63 -15.74 -19.53
N ALA A 5 66.44 -15.13 -19.56
CA ALA A 5 66.17 -13.92 -18.79
C ALA A 5 64.67 -13.81 -18.48
N LEU A 6 64.32 -13.99 -17.20
CA LEU A 6 63.06 -13.58 -16.57
C LEU A 6 63.09 -12.06 -16.33
N LEU A 7 61.98 -11.35 -16.55
CA LEU A 7 61.62 -10.04 -15.97
C LEU A 7 60.19 -9.70 -16.45
N LEU A 8 59.24 -9.14 -15.70
CA LEU A 8 58.98 -8.96 -14.27
C LEU A 8 57.52 -8.47 -14.23
N ALA A 9 56.67 -9.07 -13.40
CA ALA A 9 55.28 -8.65 -13.23
C ALA A 9 55.20 -7.48 -12.24
N THR A 10 54.54 -6.38 -12.64
CA THR A 10 53.90 -5.41 -11.72
C THR A 10 52.90 -4.56 -12.51
N LEU A 11 51.63 -4.97 -12.49
CA LEU A 11 50.46 -4.13 -12.81
C LEU A 11 49.36 -4.52 -11.82
N THR A 12 49.49 -4.11 -10.57
CA THR A 12 48.42 -4.17 -9.56
C THR A 12 47.95 -2.74 -9.30
N GLY A 13 47.20 -2.21 -10.26
CA GLY A 13 46.51 -0.94 -10.16
C GLY A 13 45.05 -1.16 -10.53
N GLY A 14 44.14 -0.88 -9.60
CA GLY A 14 42.70 -1.00 -9.83
C GLY A 14 41.95 -1.39 -8.56
N ALA A 15 41.82 -0.44 -7.64
CA ALA A 15 40.81 -0.50 -6.60
C ALA A 15 39.43 -0.43 -7.28
N VAL A 16 38.80 -1.57 -7.52
CA VAL A 16 37.39 -1.62 -7.90
C VAL A 16 36.61 -1.51 -6.61
N VAL A 17 36.23 -0.27 -6.28
CA VAL A 17 35.20 0.00 -5.28
C VAL A 17 33.89 -0.49 -5.90
N LEU A 18 33.46 -1.69 -5.54
CA LEU A 18 32.10 -2.13 -5.79
C LEU A 18 31.21 -1.29 -4.87
N THR A 19 30.78 -0.12 -5.38
CA THR A 19 29.64 0.60 -4.84
C THR A 19 28.47 -0.37 -4.90
N GLY A 20 27.94 -0.74 -3.73
CA GLY A 20 26.74 -1.55 -3.64
C GLY A 20 25.60 -0.81 -4.33
N CYS A 21 25.25 -1.26 -5.52
CA CYS A 21 23.91 -1.10 -6.07
C CYS A 21 23.07 -2.16 -5.36
N GLY A 22 22.71 -1.89 -4.10
CA GLY A 22 21.55 -2.54 -3.51
C GLY A 22 20.37 -1.83 -4.13
N ASP A 23 19.59 -2.54 -4.94
CA ASP A 23 18.29 -2.05 -5.39
C ASP A 23 17.52 -1.57 -4.14
N ASP A 24 17.23 -0.28 -4.05
CA ASP A 24 16.40 0.35 -3.01
C ASP A 24 14.92 -0.07 -3.16
N THR A 25 14.68 -1.35 -3.48
CA THR A 25 13.34 -1.90 -3.46
C THR A 25 12.98 -2.14 -2.00
N PRO A 26 11.89 -1.56 -1.48
CA PRO A 26 11.53 -1.77 -0.09
C PRO A 26 11.32 -3.26 0.18
N ASP A 27 11.95 -3.75 1.24
CA ASP A 27 11.86 -5.16 1.66
C ASP A 27 10.49 -5.53 2.26
N THR A 28 9.59 -4.55 2.42
CA THR A 28 8.27 -4.71 3.04
C THR A 28 7.21 -3.92 2.28
N ALA A 29 5.98 -4.46 2.26
CA ALA A 29 4.84 -3.76 1.68
C ALA A 29 4.56 -2.44 2.44
N PRO A 30 4.23 -1.34 1.72
CA PRO A 30 3.95 -0.06 2.34
C PRO A 30 2.63 -0.08 3.13
N THR A 31 2.57 0.75 4.17
CA THR A 31 1.34 0.95 4.96
C THR A 31 0.57 2.18 4.46
N ALA A 32 -0.75 2.14 4.64
CA ALA A 32 -1.59 3.33 4.49
C ALA A 32 -1.89 3.95 5.85
N ARG A 33 -2.34 5.20 5.87
CA ARG A 33 -2.74 5.90 7.09
C ARG A 33 -4.10 6.53 6.94
N VAL A 34 -4.96 6.29 7.92
CA VAL A 34 -6.30 6.87 8.01
C VAL A 34 -6.36 7.81 9.19
N GLN A 35 -7.03 8.95 8.99
CA GLN A 35 -7.35 9.89 10.06
C GLN A 35 -8.82 10.28 9.97
N ALA A 36 -9.54 10.14 11.09
CA ALA A 36 -10.91 10.61 11.26
C ALA A 36 -11.02 11.28 12.64
N GLY A 37 -11.45 12.54 12.66
CA GLY A 37 -11.41 13.36 13.88
C GLY A 37 -10.00 13.42 14.48
N ASN A 38 -9.88 13.01 15.75
CA ASN A 38 -8.61 12.96 16.50
C ASN A 38 -7.92 11.58 16.43
N GLN A 39 -8.50 10.59 15.75
CA GLN A 39 -7.92 9.27 15.61
C GLN A 39 -7.02 9.20 14.38
N THR A 40 -5.89 8.52 14.50
CA THR A 40 -4.98 8.23 13.38
C THR A 40 -4.52 6.78 13.50
N VAL A 41 -4.70 6.01 12.43
CA VAL A 41 -4.44 4.57 12.40
C VAL A 41 -3.60 4.22 11.18
N GLU A 42 -2.62 3.34 11.38
CA GLU A 42 -1.85 2.74 10.28
C GLU A 42 -2.49 1.43 9.86
N VAL A 43 -2.51 1.19 8.56
CA VAL A 43 -3.23 0.10 7.92
C VAL A 43 -2.23 -0.73 7.13
N GLN A 44 -2.21 -2.02 7.41
CA GLN A 44 -1.41 -2.98 6.67
C GLN A 44 -2.18 -3.47 5.43
N PRO A 45 -1.49 -3.73 4.32
CA PRO A 45 -2.16 -4.31 3.15
C PRO A 45 -2.58 -5.75 3.43
N THR A 46 -3.72 -6.18 2.88
CA THR A 46 -4.10 -7.60 2.81
C THR A 46 -3.45 -8.30 1.61
N GLN A 47 -3.04 -7.53 0.60
CA GLN A 47 -2.29 -8.01 -0.55
C GLN A 47 -1.42 -6.89 -1.11
N TYR A 48 -0.29 -7.26 -1.71
CA TYR A 48 0.62 -6.31 -2.35
C TYR A 48 1.55 -7.02 -3.36
N CYS A 49 1.98 -6.32 -4.39
CA CYS A 49 2.98 -6.76 -5.35
C CYS A 49 4.38 -6.34 -4.86
N LEU A 50 5.13 -7.27 -4.24
CA LEU A 50 6.43 -6.99 -3.64
C LEU A 50 7.54 -7.63 -4.47
N GLY A 51 8.44 -6.83 -5.04
CA GLY A 51 9.57 -7.35 -5.83
C GLY A 51 9.16 -8.18 -7.05
N GLY A 52 7.99 -7.89 -7.65
CA GLY A 52 7.44 -8.66 -8.77
C GLY A 52 6.73 -9.96 -8.36
N GLU A 53 6.56 -10.21 -7.06
CA GLU A 53 5.83 -11.36 -6.54
C GLU A 53 4.57 -10.89 -5.78
N GLY A 54 3.41 -11.39 -6.19
CA GLY A 54 2.14 -11.11 -5.52
C GLY A 54 2.05 -11.81 -4.16
N GLN A 55 1.89 -11.05 -3.08
CA GLN A 55 1.77 -11.56 -1.72
C GLN A 55 0.37 -11.31 -1.16
N ARG A 56 -0.10 -12.26 -0.33
CA ARG A 56 -1.32 -12.11 0.49
C ARG A 56 -0.95 -12.22 1.95
N TYR A 57 -1.49 -11.31 2.75
CA TYR A 57 -1.22 -11.19 4.18
C TYR A 57 -2.50 -11.47 4.96
N GLN A 58 -2.37 -12.26 6.03
CA GLN A 58 -3.46 -12.46 6.98
C GLN A 58 -3.43 -11.32 7.99
N VAL A 59 -4.18 -10.25 7.71
CA VAL A 59 -4.32 -9.09 8.58
C VAL A 59 -5.79 -8.84 8.90
N THR A 60 -6.08 -8.48 10.15
CA THR A 60 -7.41 -8.00 10.53
C THR A 60 -7.47 -6.49 10.23
N PRO A 61 -8.43 -6.04 9.40
CA PRO A 61 -8.60 -4.61 9.13
C PRO A 61 -8.87 -3.84 10.42
N PRO A 62 -8.22 -2.70 10.66
CA PRO A 62 -8.57 -1.85 11.80
C PRO A 62 -9.98 -1.29 11.64
N ILE A 63 -10.66 -1.08 12.77
CA ILE A 63 -11.98 -0.46 12.84
C ILE A 63 -11.83 0.92 13.49
N VAL A 64 -12.38 1.95 12.83
CA VAL A 64 -12.36 3.34 13.29
C VAL A 64 -13.78 3.78 13.60
N GLU A 65 -14.02 4.24 14.83
CA GLU A 65 -15.29 4.87 15.19
C GLU A 65 -15.29 6.30 14.65
N VAL A 66 -16.33 6.70 13.92
CA VAL A 66 -16.40 8.05 13.35
C VAL A 66 -17.69 8.74 13.71
N GLU A 67 -17.57 10.03 14.00
CA GLU A 67 -18.74 10.88 14.16
C GLU A 67 -19.44 11.06 12.81
N ALA A 68 -20.74 11.35 12.84
CA ALA A 68 -21.44 11.80 11.64
C ALA A 68 -20.88 13.14 11.17
N ASP A 69 -20.94 13.37 9.86
CA ASP A 69 -20.46 14.60 9.21
C ASP A 69 -18.97 14.89 9.47
N SER A 70 -18.15 13.83 9.43
CA SER A 70 -16.71 13.92 9.65
C SER A 70 -15.94 13.61 8.37
N THR A 71 -14.98 14.45 8.04
CA THR A 71 -14.03 14.19 6.95
C THR A 71 -13.10 13.03 7.32
N ILE A 72 -13.01 12.06 6.42
CA ILE A 72 -12.05 10.95 6.49
C ILE A 72 -10.85 11.34 5.61
N THR A 73 -9.67 11.40 6.22
CA THR A 73 -8.41 11.67 5.50
C THR A 73 -7.65 10.36 5.30
N LEU A 74 -7.37 10.05 4.04
CA LEU A 74 -6.64 8.87 3.61
C LEU A 74 -5.26 9.29 3.12
N ARG A 75 -4.22 8.54 3.50
CA ARG A 75 -2.86 8.77 3.05
C ARG A 75 -2.20 7.47 2.64
N VAL A 76 -1.50 7.50 1.52
CA VAL A 76 -0.72 6.39 0.99
C VAL A 76 0.75 6.76 0.90
N ASP A 77 1.61 5.76 0.75
CA ASP A 77 3.02 5.96 0.46
C ASP A 77 3.19 6.65 -0.92
N PRO A 78 4.18 7.54 -1.11
CA PRO A 78 4.44 8.18 -2.40
C PRO A 78 4.57 7.21 -3.58
N ALA A 79 5.14 6.02 -3.36
CA ALA A 79 5.27 5.02 -4.43
C ALA A 79 3.91 4.48 -4.90
N VAL A 80 2.93 4.40 -4.01
CA VAL A 80 1.54 4.01 -4.34
C VAL A 80 0.84 5.17 -5.06
N ALA A 81 1.05 6.41 -4.59
CA ALA A 81 0.46 7.59 -5.23
C ALA A 81 0.93 7.79 -6.68
N GLU A 82 2.22 7.56 -6.95
CA GLU A 82 2.81 7.65 -8.29
C GLU A 82 2.23 6.60 -9.25
N ARG A 83 1.90 5.41 -8.74
CA ARG A 83 1.25 4.35 -9.54
C ARG A 83 -0.25 4.58 -9.76
N GLY A 84 -0.86 5.46 -8.96
CA GLY A 84 -2.31 5.68 -8.96
C GLY A 84 -3.02 4.75 -7.98
N TRP A 85 -4.15 5.24 -7.44
CA TRP A 85 -4.99 4.47 -6.54
C TRP A 85 -6.41 5.04 -6.52
N SER A 86 -7.33 4.22 -6.02
CA SER A 86 -8.73 4.57 -5.82
C SER A 86 -9.23 4.09 -4.47
N VAL A 87 -10.41 4.56 -4.06
CA VAL A 87 -11.10 4.08 -2.87
C VAL A 87 -12.34 3.31 -3.29
N GLN A 88 -12.41 2.04 -2.92
CA GLN A 88 -13.62 1.24 -3.04
C GLN A 88 -14.37 1.28 -1.71
N VAL A 89 -15.66 1.54 -1.78
CA VAL A 89 -16.57 1.56 -0.63
C VAL A 89 -17.34 0.26 -0.64
N PHE A 90 -17.27 -0.48 0.46
CA PHE A 90 -17.97 -1.75 0.65
C PHE A 90 -19.00 -1.65 1.77
N ASP A 91 -19.92 -2.61 1.81
CA ASP A 91 -20.81 -2.86 2.95
C ASP A 91 -20.07 -3.15 4.27
N ASP A 92 -20.81 -3.53 5.31
CA ASP A 92 -20.30 -3.87 6.63
C ASP A 92 -19.66 -5.26 6.74
N GLN A 93 -19.58 -6.00 5.62
CA GLN A 93 -19.07 -7.38 5.55
C GLN A 93 -17.93 -7.56 4.53
N LEU A 94 -17.55 -6.51 3.78
CA LEU A 94 -16.63 -6.58 2.63
C LEU A 94 -17.14 -7.49 1.50
N GLU A 95 -18.46 -7.60 1.33
CA GLU A 95 -19.07 -8.47 0.30
C GLU A 95 -19.51 -7.69 -0.95
N GLU A 96 -20.30 -6.62 -0.77
CA GLU A 96 -20.81 -5.79 -1.86
C GLU A 96 -20.06 -4.46 -1.99
N THR A 97 -19.58 -4.13 -3.19
CA THR A 97 -19.06 -2.78 -3.50
C THR A 97 -20.22 -1.81 -3.72
N ILE A 98 -20.34 -0.84 -2.82
CA ILE A 98 -21.38 0.20 -2.82
C ILE A 98 -20.96 1.40 -3.68
N GLY A 99 -19.66 1.63 -3.84
CA GLY A 99 -19.16 2.72 -4.66
C GLY A 99 -17.66 2.68 -4.90
N THR A 100 -17.21 3.56 -5.79
CA THR A 100 -15.78 3.77 -6.08
C THR A 100 -15.54 5.26 -6.22
N VAL A 101 -14.43 5.71 -5.65
CA VAL A 101 -13.97 7.09 -5.70
C VAL A 101 -12.59 7.09 -6.31
N ASP A 102 -12.49 7.69 -7.49
CA ASP A 102 -11.21 7.88 -8.16
C ASP A 102 -10.42 8.98 -7.45
N VAL A 103 -9.12 8.75 -7.27
CA VAL A 103 -8.19 9.74 -6.74
C VAL A 103 -7.29 10.21 -7.88
N GLU A 104 -7.02 11.51 -7.94
CA GLU A 104 -6.11 12.05 -8.95
C GLU A 104 -4.71 11.41 -8.80
N ALA A 105 -4.04 11.14 -9.92
CA ALA A 105 -2.68 10.61 -9.93
C ALA A 105 -1.72 11.48 -9.09
N ASP A 106 -0.68 10.87 -8.54
CA ASP A 106 0.31 11.51 -7.67
C ASP A 106 -0.24 12.07 -6.33
N THR A 107 -1.51 11.79 -6.00
CA THR A 107 -2.13 12.26 -4.76
C THR A 107 -1.76 11.35 -3.59
N THR A 108 -0.93 11.85 -2.67
CA THR A 108 -0.56 11.12 -1.44
C THR A 108 -1.57 11.26 -0.31
N THR A 109 -2.39 12.32 -0.32
CA THR A 109 -3.39 12.61 0.71
C THR A 109 -4.72 12.94 0.07
N PHE A 110 -5.77 12.19 0.41
CA PHE A 110 -7.13 12.38 -0.09
C PHE A 110 -8.10 12.68 1.06
N THR A 111 -8.99 13.66 0.85
CA THR A 111 -9.98 14.11 1.85
C THR A 111 -11.39 14.21 1.27
N GLY A 112 -11.68 13.50 0.17
CA GLY A 112 -12.95 13.60 -0.56
C GLY A 112 -14.10 12.77 0.00
N ILE A 113 -13.93 12.08 1.14
CA ILE A 113 -14.97 11.24 1.75
C ILE A 113 -15.42 11.87 3.07
N ASN A 114 -16.73 12.08 3.21
CA ASN A 114 -17.38 12.38 4.48
C ASN A 114 -18.10 11.13 5.00
N SER A 115 -18.01 10.88 6.31
CA SER A 115 -18.64 9.72 6.97
C SER A 115 -20.16 9.64 6.79
N SER A 116 -20.84 10.76 6.53
CA SER A 116 -22.29 10.81 6.31
C SER A 116 -22.71 10.49 4.88
N ASP A 117 -21.79 10.54 3.91
CA ASP A 117 -22.10 10.29 2.49
C ASP A 117 -22.22 8.79 2.19
N VAL A 118 -21.68 7.95 3.06
CA VAL A 118 -21.74 6.50 2.95
C VAL A 118 -22.94 5.97 3.75
N VAL A 119 -23.72 5.11 3.14
CA VAL A 119 -24.80 4.34 3.77
C VAL A 119 -24.52 2.88 3.43
N PRO A 120 -24.28 2.00 4.43
CA PRO A 120 -24.77 2.03 5.82
C PRO A 120 -23.96 2.83 6.86
N ALA A 121 -24.38 2.78 8.14
CA ALA A 121 -23.67 3.38 9.27
C ALA A 121 -22.36 2.66 9.63
N ALA A 122 -22.25 1.40 9.21
CA ALA A 122 -21.02 0.61 9.23
C ALA A 122 -20.66 0.27 7.79
N PHE A 123 -19.39 0.43 7.42
CA PHE A 123 -18.91 0.22 6.06
C PHE A 123 -17.40 0.01 6.06
N TYR A 124 -16.87 -0.55 4.97
CA TYR A 124 -15.43 -0.62 4.74
C TYR A 124 -15.00 0.34 3.63
N LEU A 125 -13.85 0.99 3.81
CA LEU A 125 -13.11 1.58 2.71
C LEU A 125 -11.90 0.71 2.42
N VAL A 126 -11.70 0.37 1.15
CA VAL A 126 -10.53 -0.34 0.66
C VAL A 126 -9.78 0.60 -0.27
N LEU A 127 -8.58 1.02 0.14
CA LEU A 127 -7.68 1.73 -0.76
C LEU A 127 -7.10 0.68 -1.70
N VAL A 128 -7.22 0.88 -3.00
CA VAL A 128 -6.75 -0.05 -4.01
C VAL A 128 -5.79 0.68 -4.92
N GLU A 129 -4.56 0.17 -4.96
CA GLU A 129 -3.55 0.62 -5.91
C GLU A 129 -3.92 0.17 -7.32
N ASP A 130 -3.64 1.03 -8.30
CA ASP A 130 -3.82 0.68 -9.71
C ASP A 130 -2.82 -0.42 -10.10
N SER A 131 -3.32 -1.46 -10.77
CA SER A 131 -2.45 -2.54 -11.25
C SER A 131 -1.63 -2.04 -12.44
N VAL A 132 -0.31 -2.06 -12.31
CA VAL A 132 0.62 -1.60 -13.35
C VAL A 132 1.42 -2.72 -14.01
N ASP A 133 1.39 -3.95 -13.46
CA ASP A 133 2.27 -5.03 -13.91
C ASP A 133 1.55 -6.39 -13.98
N ASP A 134 1.71 -7.06 -15.13
CA ASP A 134 1.32 -8.45 -15.37
C ASP A 134 2.14 -9.46 -14.56
N GLN A 135 3.30 -9.02 -14.03
CA GLN A 135 4.24 -9.82 -13.25
C GLN A 135 3.65 -10.34 -11.93
N CYS A 136 2.65 -9.64 -11.37
CA CYS A 136 2.03 -9.97 -10.09
C CYS A 136 0.69 -10.71 -10.22
N ASP A 137 0.44 -11.40 -11.35
CA ASP A 137 -0.81 -12.12 -11.62
C ASP A 137 -2.07 -11.24 -11.46
N GLY A 138 -1.94 -9.94 -11.78
CA GLY A 138 -3.00 -8.95 -11.61
C GLY A 138 -3.27 -8.52 -10.16
N LEU A 139 -2.43 -8.92 -9.20
CA LEU A 139 -2.49 -8.42 -7.82
C LEU A 139 -1.91 -7.01 -7.74
N SER A 140 -2.64 -6.12 -7.08
CA SER A 140 -2.18 -4.80 -6.64
C SER A 140 -2.36 -4.65 -5.13
N GLY A 141 -1.82 -3.56 -4.56
CA GLY A 141 -2.00 -3.20 -3.16
C GLY A 141 -3.47 -3.00 -2.77
N ALA A 142 -3.88 -3.58 -1.64
CA ALA A 142 -5.19 -3.34 -1.04
C ALA A 142 -5.09 -3.14 0.48
N TRP A 143 -5.64 -2.03 0.99
CA TRP A 143 -5.64 -1.68 2.41
C TRP A 143 -7.08 -1.48 2.90
N PRO A 144 -7.72 -2.50 3.50
CA PRO A 144 -9.07 -2.38 4.05
C PRO A 144 -9.09 -1.70 5.42
N ILE A 145 -10.08 -0.85 5.65
CA ILE A 145 -10.36 -0.18 6.93
C ILE A 145 -11.86 -0.18 7.18
N GLY A 146 -12.27 -0.64 8.36
CA GLY A 146 -13.67 -0.57 8.80
C GLY A 146 -13.99 0.76 9.46
N PHE A 147 -15.19 1.27 9.21
CA PHE A 147 -15.71 2.48 9.84
C PHE A 147 -17.06 2.19 10.49
N VAL A 148 -17.27 2.69 11.70
CA VAL A 148 -18.54 2.58 12.43
C VAL A 148 -18.97 3.95 12.92
N ARG A 149 -20.15 4.39 12.48
CA ARG A 149 -20.87 5.52 13.08
C ARG A 149 -21.78 5.03 14.20
N ALA A 150 -22.19 5.96 15.07
CA ALA A 150 -23.18 5.68 16.11
C ALA A 150 -24.42 4.96 15.53
N GLY A 151 -24.71 3.76 16.05
CA GLY A 151 -25.83 2.92 15.59
C GLY A 151 -25.49 1.89 14.50
N GLY A 152 -24.23 1.82 14.04
CA GLY A 152 -23.72 0.75 13.17
C GLY A 152 -23.03 -0.38 13.95
N ASP A 153 -22.88 -1.52 13.30
CA ASP A 153 -22.10 -2.69 13.77
C ASP A 153 -21.38 -3.28 12.54
N LEU A 154 -20.11 -3.68 12.67
CA LEU A 154 -19.38 -4.35 11.59
C LEU A 154 -19.36 -5.84 11.85
N THR A 155 -19.76 -6.62 10.84
CA THR A 155 -19.58 -8.06 10.90
C THR A 155 -18.22 -8.40 10.30
N ALA A 156 -17.32 -8.97 11.11
CA ALA A 156 -16.02 -9.39 10.60
C ALA A 156 -16.20 -10.39 9.44
N PRO A 157 -15.51 -10.20 8.30
CA PRO A 157 -15.60 -11.15 7.19
C PRO A 157 -15.14 -12.54 7.66
N ALA A 158 -15.89 -13.58 7.26
CA ALA A 158 -15.47 -14.95 7.50
C ALA A 158 -14.25 -15.25 6.63
N GLY A 159 -13.09 -15.42 7.28
CA GLY A 159 -11.82 -15.74 6.62
C GLY A 159 -11.78 -17.13 5.98
#